data_AF-A0A3D2XE67-F1
#
_entry.id   AF-A0A3D2XE67-F1
#
_cell.length_a   1.000
_cell.length_b   1.000
_cell.length_c   1.000
_cell.angle_alpha   90.00
_cell.angle_beta   90.00
_cell.angle_gamma   90.00
#
_symmetry.space_group_name_H-M   'P 1'
#
loop_
_entity.id
_entity.type
_entity.pdbx_description
1 polymer ?
#
loop_
_entity_poly.entity_id
_entity_poly.type
_entity_poly.pdbx_seq_one_letter_code
_entity_poly.pdbx_strand_id
1 'polypeptide(L)'
;MNVVQISHKKHIISVIVLFFFYSLVVATSVAEPEKEVTLSAYDSTILKGRYIFCTYCVHCHKIAYQTMVENSLEGVFDRLPQPADKYFIEFVGDSKLLRDLGDQYAQSIHASRKRIYNHKFNQLFSDAEFADLLAYVQYHSR
;
A
#
# COMPACT_ATOMS: atom_id res chain seq x y z
N MET A 1 64.75 -35.80 45.82
CA MET A 1 64.17 -35.02 46.95
C MET A 1 63.86 -33.63 46.44
N ASN A 2 62.67 -33.15 46.79
CA ASN A 2 62.08 -31.87 46.39
C ASN A 2 62.83 -30.65 46.98
N VAL A 3 62.32 -29.48 46.57
CA VAL A 3 62.42 -28.13 47.18
C VAL A 3 63.40 -27.21 46.44
N VAL A 4 63.13 -25.96 46.02
CA VAL A 4 61.95 -25.10 45.73
C VAL A 4 62.54 -23.68 45.65
N GLN A 5 62.19 -22.93 44.59
CA GLN A 5 62.15 -21.44 44.52
C GLN A 5 63.53 -20.71 44.58
N ILE A 6 63.76 -19.50 44.07
CA ILE A 6 63.00 -18.23 44.13
C ILE A 6 63.47 -17.27 43.01
N SER A 7 62.50 -16.64 42.33
CA SER A 7 62.37 -15.21 41.96
C SER A 7 63.62 -14.32 41.75
N HIS A 8 63.69 -13.55 40.66
CA HIS A 8 63.28 -12.13 40.65
C HIS A 8 63.54 -11.38 39.33
N LYS A 9 62.58 -10.49 39.03
CA LYS A 9 62.70 -9.16 38.38
C LYS A 9 62.99 -9.15 36.87
N LYS A 10 61.95 -8.86 36.07
CA LYS A 10 61.51 -7.50 35.67
C LYS A 10 62.63 -6.76 34.94
N HIS A 11 62.52 -6.63 33.62
CA HIS A 11 62.89 -5.46 32.80
C HIS A 11 62.93 -5.84 31.32
N ILE A 12 61.77 -6.09 30.69
CA ILE A 12 61.64 -5.93 29.23
C ILE A 12 60.25 -5.34 28.96
N ILE A 13 60.08 -4.10 29.40
CA ILE A 13 59.11 -3.17 28.84
C ILE A 13 59.89 -2.37 27.80
N SER A 14 59.25 -2.09 26.66
CA SER A 14 59.73 -1.28 25.53
C SER A 14 60.20 -2.14 24.35
N VAL A 15 59.32 -2.24 23.33
CA VAL A 15 59.62 -2.23 21.87
C VAL A 15 58.58 -3.03 21.05
N ILE A 16 57.72 -3.87 21.65
CA ILE A 16 56.74 -4.69 20.89
C ILE A 16 55.28 -4.26 21.17
N VAL A 17 54.96 -2.97 21.03
CA VAL A 17 53.56 -2.48 21.07
C VAL A 17 53.29 -1.49 19.93
N LEU A 18 53.82 -1.78 18.74
CA LEU A 18 53.59 -0.97 17.54
C LEU A 18 53.20 -1.80 16.31
N PHE A 19 52.64 -3.00 16.52
CA PHE A 19 52.18 -3.88 15.42
C PHE A 19 50.86 -4.63 15.67
N PHE A 20 50.13 -4.30 16.74
CA PHE A 20 48.83 -4.94 17.06
C PHE A 20 47.69 -3.91 17.20
N PHE A 21 47.72 -2.86 16.39
CA PHE A 21 46.62 -1.92 16.20
C PHE A 21 46.12 -1.93 14.75
N TYR A 22 46.11 -3.11 14.11
CA TYR A 22 45.28 -3.36 12.94
C TYR A 22 43.94 -3.92 13.43
N SER A 23 43.24 -3.10 14.21
CA SER A 23 41.89 -3.38 14.70
C SER A 23 40.95 -3.36 13.50
N LEU A 24 40.72 -4.56 12.98
CA LEU A 24 39.46 -5.07 12.43
C LEU A 24 38.32 -4.05 12.54
N VAL A 25 38.19 -3.19 11.52
CA VAL A 25 36.94 -2.49 11.26
C VAL A 25 35.98 -3.58 10.76
N VAL A 26 35.29 -4.22 11.69
CA VAL A 26 34.09 -4.97 11.38
C VAL A 26 33.07 -3.91 10.97
N ALA A 27 33.01 -3.65 9.67
CA ALA A 27 31.87 -2.99 9.07
C ALA A 27 30.67 -3.92 9.30
N THR A 28 29.98 -3.74 10.42
CA THR A 28 28.61 -4.21 10.55
C THR A 28 27.79 -3.34 9.60
N SER A 29 27.76 -3.74 8.33
CA SER A 29 26.69 -3.31 7.44
C SER A 29 25.42 -3.90 8.05
N VAL A 30 24.74 -3.13 8.89
CA VAL A 30 23.32 -3.27 9.08
C VAL A 30 22.77 -3.13 7.67
N ALA A 31 22.46 -4.26 7.03
CA ALA A 31 21.65 -4.28 5.84
C ALA A 31 20.29 -3.74 6.30
N GLU A 32 20.13 -2.42 6.21
CA GLU A 32 18.81 -1.85 6.16
C GLU A 32 18.14 -2.51 4.96
N PRO A 33 16.96 -3.16 5.11
CA PRO A 33 16.25 -3.68 3.97
C PRO A 33 15.91 -2.49 3.08
N GLU A 34 16.71 -2.33 2.04
CA GLU A 34 16.51 -1.36 0.99
C GLU A 34 15.10 -1.57 0.44
N LYS A 35 14.34 -0.49 0.49
CA LYS A 35 12.94 -0.35 0.07
C LYS A 35 12.85 -0.53 -1.45
N GLU A 36 13.12 -1.73 -1.94
CA GLU A 36 12.88 -2.17 -3.31
C GLU A 36 11.46 -2.76 -3.40
N VAL A 37 10.47 -1.96 -3.01
CA VAL A 37 9.05 -2.23 -3.29
C VAL A 37 8.47 -0.94 -3.84
N THR A 38 8.77 -0.54 -5.07
CA THR A 38 8.34 0.83 -5.47
C THR A 38 7.92 1.09 -6.91
N LEU A 39 8.14 0.22 -7.91
CA LEU A 39 7.62 0.49 -9.26
C LEU A 39 6.91 -0.71 -9.89
N SER A 40 7.58 -1.87 -9.98
CA SER A 40 7.00 -3.06 -10.63
C SER A 40 5.76 -3.61 -9.92
N ALA A 41 5.75 -3.59 -8.59
CA ALA A 41 4.60 -4.00 -7.79
C ALA A 41 3.43 -3.02 -7.89
N TYR A 42 3.71 -1.71 -7.91
CA TYR A 42 2.71 -0.66 -8.09
C TYR A 42 2.05 -0.78 -9.48
N ASP A 43 2.86 -0.94 -10.53
CA ASP A 43 2.38 -1.17 -11.89
C ASP A 43 1.53 -2.45 -11.97
N SER A 44 1.93 -3.52 -11.27
CA SER A 44 1.14 -4.76 -11.18
C SER A 44 -0.23 -4.54 -10.56
N THR A 45 -0.31 -3.79 -9.46
CA THR A 45 -1.58 -3.45 -8.77
C THR A 45 -2.50 -2.64 -9.67
N ILE A 46 -2.00 -1.59 -10.32
CA ILE A 46 -2.79 -0.77 -11.26
C ILE A 46 -3.30 -1.61 -12.45
N LEU A 47 -2.48 -2.53 -12.98
CA LEU A 47 -2.89 -3.42 -14.08
C LEU A 47 -3.99 -4.40 -13.66
N LYS A 48 -3.90 -4.98 -12.46
CA LYS A 48 -4.97 -5.84 -11.90
C LYS A 48 -6.26 -5.06 -11.68
N GLY A 49 -6.15 -3.86 -11.11
CA GLY A 49 -7.30 -2.97 -10.94
C GLY A 49 -7.96 -2.58 -12.26
N ARG A 50 -7.15 -2.33 -13.31
CA ARG A 50 -7.65 -2.10 -14.67
C ARG A 50 -8.44 -3.29 -15.19
N TYR A 51 -7.93 -4.51 -15.00
CA TYR A 51 -8.62 -5.72 -15.43
C TYR A 51 -10.00 -5.84 -14.76
N ILE A 52 -10.06 -5.63 -13.44
CA ILE A 52 -11.32 -5.64 -12.67
C ILE A 52 -12.27 -4.56 -13.22
N PHE A 53 -11.80 -3.32 -13.38
CA PHE A 53 -12.60 -2.22 -13.88
C PHE A 53 -13.17 -2.49 -15.28
N CYS A 54 -12.34 -2.97 -16.20
CA CYS A 54 -12.75 -3.31 -17.56
C CYS A 54 -13.72 -4.49 -17.61
N THR A 55 -13.68 -5.39 -16.63
CA THR A 55 -14.57 -6.56 -16.58
C THR A 55 -15.93 -6.20 -16.01
N TYR A 56 -15.97 -5.41 -14.93
CA TYR A 56 -17.20 -5.23 -14.14
C TYR A 56 -17.77 -3.81 -14.17
N CYS A 57 -16.95 -2.78 -14.39
CA CYS A 57 -17.34 -1.39 -14.19
C CYS A 57 -17.61 -0.63 -15.50
N VAL A 58 -16.91 -0.99 -16.59
CA VAL A 58 -16.92 -0.25 -17.87
C VAL A 58 -18.28 -0.20 -18.57
N HIS A 59 -19.20 -1.12 -18.22
CA HIS A 59 -20.56 -1.10 -18.75
C HIS A 59 -21.31 0.17 -18.34
N CYS A 60 -21.08 0.64 -17.11
CA CYS A 60 -21.72 1.83 -16.58
C CYS A 60 -20.76 3.03 -16.56
N HIS A 61 -19.49 2.83 -16.22
CA HIS A 61 -18.55 3.91 -15.93
C HIS A 61 -17.54 4.15 -17.05
N LYS A 62 -17.13 5.42 -17.17
CA LYS A 62 -15.95 5.84 -17.92
C LYS A 62 -14.99 6.50 -16.94
N ILE A 63 -13.69 6.26 -17.15
CA ILE A 63 -12.64 6.75 -16.27
C ILE A 63 -11.85 7.93 -16.87
N ALA A 64 -12.12 8.27 -18.14
CA ALA A 64 -11.38 9.31 -18.86
C ALA A 64 -12.13 10.66 -18.88
N TYR A 65 -11.34 11.72 -18.78
CA TYR A 65 -11.68 13.12 -19.05
C TYR A 65 -12.35 13.22 -20.44
N GLN A 66 -13.39 14.06 -20.58
CA GLN A 66 -14.06 14.39 -21.86
C GLN A 66 -15.17 13.46 -22.34
N THR A 67 -16.00 12.94 -21.45
CA THR A 67 -17.38 12.66 -21.88
C THR A 67 -18.36 13.32 -20.93
N MET A 68 -19.26 14.15 -21.47
CA MET A 68 -20.46 14.66 -20.79
C MET A 68 -21.43 13.50 -20.54
N VAL A 69 -20.95 12.45 -19.90
CA VAL A 69 -21.69 11.24 -19.59
C VAL A 69 -21.90 11.28 -18.09
N GLU A 70 -23.15 11.16 -17.66
CA GLU A 70 -23.63 11.13 -16.26
C GLU A 70 -22.86 10.12 -15.34
N ASN A 71 -21.89 9.37 -15.86
CA ASN A 71 -21.19 8.26 -15.21
C ASN A 71 -19.65 8.41 -15.17
N SER A 72 -19.09 9.58 -15.49
CA SER A 72 -17.64 9.82 -15.34
C SER A 72 -17.21 9.70 -13.87
N LEU A 73 -16.11 8.99 -13.64
CA LEU A 73 -15.48 8.87 -12.32
C LEU A 73 -14.40 9.92 -12.05
N GLU A 74 -14.19 10.87 -12.96
CA GLU A 74 -13.29 12.00 -12.74
C GLU A 74 -13.64 12.77 -11.45
N GLY A 75 -12.61 13.12 -10.65
CA GLY A 75 -12.73 13.76 -9.35
C GLY A 75 -13.60 12.99 -8.35
N VAL A 76 -13.77 11.66 -8.48
CA VAL A 76 -14.67 10.92 -7.58
C VAL A 76 -14.21 10.98 -6.12
N PHE A 77 -12.91 10.87 -5.85
CA PHE A 77 -12.38 10.86 -4.48
C PHE A 77 -12.50 12.21 -3.77
N ASP A 78 -12.65 13.32 -4.49
CA ASP A 78 -12.94 14.63 -3.92
C ASP A 78 -14.41 14.77 -3.48
N ARG A 79 -15.29 13.93 -4.04
CA ARG A 79 -16.74 13.98 -3.82
C ARG A 79 -17.24 12.94 -2.82
N LEU A 80 -16.48 11.87 -2.58
CA LEU A 80 -16.89 10.81 -1.65
C LEU A 80 -16.79 11.29 -0.18
N PRO A 81 -17.68 10.79 0.69
CA PRO A 81 -17.54 10.91 2.13
C PRO A 81 -16.16 10.45 2.62
N GLN A 82 -15.61 11.15 3.60
CA GLN A 82 -14.28 10.86 4.13
C GLN A 82 -14.32 9.83 5.26
N PRO A 83 -13.35 8.90 5.34
CA PRO A 83 -12.22 8.73 4.44
C PRO A 83 -12.62 8.08 3.09
N ALA A 84 -12.31 8.75 1.98
CA ALA A 84 -12.83 8.42 0.65
C ALA A 84 -12.51 6.98 0.20
N ASP A 85 -11.32 6.49 0.54
CA ASP A 85 -10.85 5.16 0.16
C ASP A 85 -11.71 4.05 0.79
N LYS A 86 -11.99 4.19 2.09
CA LYS A 86 -12.85 3.26 2.81
C LYS A 86 -14.28 3.34 2.28
N TYR A 87 -14.79 4.56 2.09
CA TYR A 87 -16.15 4.75 1.61
C TYR A 87 -16.32 4.23 0.17
N PHE A 88 -15.30 4.35 -0.68
CA PHE A 88 -15.30 3.75 -2.01
C PHE A 88 -15.52 2.25 -1.94
N ILE A 89 -14.78 1.54 -1.07
CA ILE A 89 -14.91 0.09 -0.90
C ILE A 89 -16.30 -0.27 -0.36
N GLU A 90 -16.82 0.45 0.64
CA GLU A 90 -18.17 0.22 1.17
C GLU A 90 -19.25 0.43 0.10
N PHE A 91 -19.14 1.51 -0.68
CA PHE A 91 -20.13 1.86 -1.70
C PHE A 91 -20.11 0.91 -2.89
N VAL A 92 -18.92 0.57 -3.41
CA VAL A 92 -18.76 -0.42 -4.48
C VAL A 92 -19.11 -1.82 -3.96
N GLY A 93 -18.84 -2.10 -2.69
CA GLY A 93 -19.20 -3.35 -2.02
C GLY A 93 -20.69 -3.60 -2.01
N ASP A 94 -21.49 -2.68 -1.45
CA ASP A 94 -22.96 -2.77 -1.45
C ASP A 94 -23.65 -1.40 -1.27
N SER A 95 -23.78 -0.66 -2.36
CA SER A 95 -24.47 0.64 -2.36
C SER A 95 -25.95 0.58 -1.98
N LYS A 96 -26.61 -0.59 -2.11
CA LYS A 96 -28.01 -0.73 -1.68
C LYS A 96 -28.08 -0.83 -0.17
N LEU A 97 -27.22 -1.63 0.45
CA LEU A 97 -27.14 -1.76 1.90
C LEU A 97 -26.88 -0.39 2.55
N LEU A 98 -25.94 0.41 2.03
CA LEU A 98 -25.72 1.77 2.53
C LEU A 98 -26.99 2.61 2.50
N ARG A 99 -27.72 2.58 1.37
CA ARG A 99 -28.99 3.30 1.23
C ARG A 99 -30.05 2.82 2.22
N ASP A 100 -30.18 1.51 2.40
CA ASP A 100 -31.13 0.90 3.34
C ASP A 100 -30.79 1.26 4.79
N LEU A 101 -29.50 1.41 5.12
CA LEU A 101 -29.00 1.84 6.42
C LEU A 101 -29.10 3.36 6.67
N GLY A 102 -29.62 4.12 5.70
CA GLY A 102 -29.82 5.57 5.86
C GLY A 102 -28.64 6.45 5.43
N ASP A 103 -27.65 5.90 4.72
CA ASP A 103 -26.51 6.68 4.23
C ASP A 103 -26.96 7.78 3.27
N GLN A 104 -26.69 9.03 3.66
CA GLN A 104 -27.20 10.21 2.96
C GLN A 104 -26.58 10.37 1.57
N TYR A 105 -25.29 10.04 1.42
CA TYR A 105 -24.63 10.13 0.13
C TYR A 105 -25.22 9.10 -0.85
N ALA A 106 -25.35 7.83 -0.43
CA ALA A 106 -25.95 6.78 -1.23
C ALA A 106 -27.42 7.05 -1.59
N GLN A 107 -28.19 7.66 -0.69
CA GLN A 107 -29.54 8.13 -0.98
C GLN A 107 -29.54 9.24 -2.03
N SER A 108 -28.65 10.24 -1.91
CA SER A 108 -28.56 11.35 -2.86
C SER A 108 -28.16 10.91 -4.27
N ILE A 109 -27.20 9.97 -4.37
CA ILE A 109 -26.80 9.39 -5.65
C ILE A 109 -27.95 8.57 -6.23
N HIS A 110 -28.71 7.81 -5.42
CA HIS A 110 -29.90 7.11 -5.90
C HIS A 110 -30.98 8.05 -6.42
N ALA A 111 -31.28 9.12 -5.69
CA ALA A 111 -32.30 10.09 -6.07
C ALA A 111 -31.95 10.87 -7.35
N SER A 112 -30.66 11.12 -7.61
CA SER A 112 -30.20 11.83 -8.80
C SER A 112 -30.12 10.97 -10.07
N ARG A 113 -30.28 9.64 -9.96
CA ARG A 113 -30.11 8.70 -11.07
C ARG A 113 -31.44 8.35 -11.72
N LYS A 114 -31.51 8.47 -13.04
CA LYS A 114 -32.68 8.05 -13.84
C LYS A 114 -32.86 6.53 -13.91
N ARG A 115 -31.79 5.77 -13.63
CA ARG A 115 -31.78 4.31 -13.67
C ARG A 115 -31.35 3.76 -12.32
N ILE A 116 -31.97 2.65 -11.93
CA ILE A 116 -31.56 1.91 -10.74
C ILE A 116 -30.12 1.45 -10.94
N TYR A 117 -29.26 1.76 -9.97
CA TYR A 117 -27.95 1.14 -9.80
C TYR A 117 -27.94 0.43 -8.45
N ASN A 118 -27.31 -0.74 -8.40
CA ASN A 118 -27.03 -1.46 -7.17
C ASN A 118 -25.67 -2.15 -7.34
N HIS A 119 -24.60 -1.51 -6.90
CA HIS A 119 -23.32 -2.20 -6.73
C HIS A 119 -23.50 -3.30 -5.68
N LYS A 120 -22.99 -4.49 -5.97
CA LYS A 120 -22.98 -5.65 -5.05
C LYS A 120 -21.76 -6.52 -5.33
N PHE A 121 -20.58 -5.97 -5.02
CA PHE A 121 -19.29 -6.62 -5.27
C PHE A 121 -18.66 -7.23 -4.02
N ASN A 122 -19.22 -6.99 -2.82
CA ASN A 122 -18.74 -7.57 -1.56
C ASN A 122 -18.75 -9.12 -1.52
N GLN A 123 -19.49 -9.76 -2.42
CA GLN A 123 -19.54 -11.22 -2.58
C GLN A 123 -18.68 -11.73 -3.76
N LEU A 124 -18.10 -10.82 -4.55
CA LEU A 124 -17.36 -11.11 -5.76
C LEU A 124 -15.88 -10.80 -5.64
N PHE A 125 -15.53 -9.69 -4.98
CA PHE A 125 -14.15 -9.25 -4.80
C PHE A 125 -13.68 -9.56 -3.38
N SER A 126 -12.46 -10.07 -3.29
CA SER A 126 -11.67 -10.09 -2.07
C SER A 126 -11.17 -8.69 -1.70
N ASP A 127 -10.69 -8.53 -0.47
CA ASP A 127 -10.09 -7.27 0.00
C ASP A 127 -8.92 -6.80 -0.89
N ALA A 128 -8.12 -7.76 -1.39
CA ALA A 128 -7.01 -7.46 -2.29
C ALA A 128 -7.50 -6.95 -3.65
N GLU A 129 -8.57 -7.53 -4.19
CA GLU A 129 -9.18 -7.07 -5.44
C GLU A 129 -9.82 -5.69 -5.30
N PHE A 130 -10.44 -5.40 -4.16
CA PHE A 130 -10.90 -4.05 -3.84
C PHE A 130 -9.74 -3.05 -3.77
N ALA A 131 -8.62 -3.43 -3.15
CA ALA A 131 -7.43 -2.58 -3.08
C ALA A 131 -6.83 -2.32 -4.48
N ASP A 132 -6.73 -3.34 -5.32
CA ASP A 132 -6.25 -3.20 -6.70
C ASP A 132 -7.18 -2.29 -7.52
N LEU A 133 -8.51 -2.49 -7.41
CA LEU A 133 -9.51 -1.63 -8.06
C LEU A 133 -9.42 -0.18 -7.57
N LEU A 134 -9.34 0.02 -6.26
CA LEU A 134 -9.20 1.34 -5.64
C LEU A 134 -7.97 2.07 -6.19
N ALA A 135 -6.81 1.41 -6.22
CA ALA A 135 -5.57 1.99 -6.73
C ALA A 135 -5.71 2.42 -8.19
N TYR A 136 -6.29 1.57 -9.05
CA TYR A 136 -6.56 1.91 -10.45
C TYR A 136 -7.48 3.13 -10.58
N VAL A 137 -8.59 3.16 -9.83
CA VAL A 137 -9.53 4.28 -9.92
C VAL A 137 -8.88 5.57 -9.40
N GLN A 138 -8.16 5.55 -8.28
CA GLN A 138 -7.45 6.72 -7.74
C GLN A 138 -6.38 7.27 -8.69
N TYR A 139 -5.70 6.40 -9.44
CA TYR A 139 -4.67 6.83 -10.38
C TYR A 139 -5.27 7.52 -11.61
N HIS A 140 -6.43 7.05 -12.08
CA HIS A 140 -7.03 7.51 -13.34
C HIS A 140 -8.20 8.49 -13.20
N SER A 141 -8.72 8.71 -12.00
CA SER A 141 -9.83 9.63 -11.73
C SER A 141 -9.41 11.03 -11.30
N ARG A 142 -8.12 11.36 -11.40
CA ARG A 142 -7.61 12.70 -11.04
C ARG A 142 -7.84 13.71 -12.15
#